data_AF-A0A2E0VM77-F1
#
_entry.id   AF-A0A2E0VM77-F1
#
_cell.length_a   1.000
_cell.length_b   1.000
_cell.length_c   1.000
_cell.angle_alpha   90.00
_cell.angle_beta   90.00
_cell.angle_gamma   90.00
#
_symmetry.space_group_name_H-M   'P 1'
#
loop_
_entity.id
_entity.type
_entity.pdbx_description
1 polymer ?
#
loop_
_entity_poly.entity_id
_entity_poly.type
_entity_poly.pdbx_seq_one_letter_code
_entity_poly.pdbx_strand_id
1 'polypeptide(L)' 'MHRAIISLMEELEAVDWYNQRMDACKDDELKAILKHNRDEEKEHAAMVLEWIRRRDPAFDHELKDYLFTDKSLSHD' A
#
# COMPACT_ATOMS: atom_id res chain seq x y z
N MET A 1 -3.33 -0.75 18.06
CA MET A 1 -2.73 -0.10 16.88
C MET A 1 -1.56 -0.88 16.32
N HIS A 2 -0.52 -1.21 17.10
CA HIS A 2 0.69 -1.93 16.64
C HIS A 2 0.44 -3.06 15.61
N ARG A 3 -0.48 -4.00 15.88
CA ARG A 3 -0.78 -5.11 14.94
C ARG A 3 -1.20 -4.64 13.55
N ALA A 4 -2.10 -3.65 13.46
CA ALA A 4 -2.56 -3.12 12.18
C ALA A 4 -1.43 -2.37 11.44
N ILE A 5 -0.58 -1.65 12.18
CA ILE A 5 0.58 -0.96 11.60
C ILE A 5 1.57 -1.97 11.01
N ILE A 6 1.92 -3.02 11.77
CA ILE A 6 2.85 -4.05 11.27
C ILE A 6 2.27 -4.75 10.05
N SER A 7 0.99 -5.14 10.06
CA SER A 7 0.36 -5.72 8.87
C SER A 7 0.42 -4.78 7.67
N LEU A 8 0.09 -3.49 7.83
CA LEU A 8 0.21 -2.51 6.75
C LEU A 8 1.65 -2.38 6.23
N MET A 9 2.65 -2.42 7.11
CA MET A 9 4.07 -2.39 6.72
C MET A 9 4.46 -3.62 5.90
N GLU A 10 4.01 -4.82 6.30
CA GLU A 10 4.25 -6.07 5.60
C GLU A 10 3.64 -6.06 4.19
N GLU A 11 2.40 -5.58 4.04
CA GLU A 11 1.77 -5.48 2.71
C GLU A 11 2.52 -4.52 1.78
N LEU A 12 2.97 -3.37 2.30
CA LEU A 12 3.73 -2.41 1.50
C LEU A 12 5.12 -2.94 1.11
N GLU A 13 5.78 -3.71 1.99
CA GLU A 13 7.03 -4.40 1.68
C GLU A 13 6.82 -5.48 0.60
N ALA A 14 5.73 -6.23 0.67
CA ALA A 14 5.37 -7.22 -0.34
C ALA A 14 5.12 -6.58 -1.71
N VAL A 15 4.39 -5.45 -1.76
CA VAL A 15 4.18 -4.68 -3.01
C VAL A 15 5.51 -4.30 -3.66
N ASP A 16 6.44 -3.74 -2.89
CA ASP A 16 7.76 -3.34 -3.39
C ASP A 16 8.55 -4.55 -3.91
N TRP A 17 8.65 -5.61 -3.11
CA TRP A 17 9.37 -6.82 -3.48
C TRP A 17 8.80 -7.49 -4.74
N TYR A 18 7.48 -7.61 -4.84
CA TYR A 18 6.86 -8.16 -6.05
C TYR A 18 7.12 -7.27 -7.26
N ASN A 19 7.10 -5.95 -7.12
CA ASN A 19 7.38 -5.04 -8.21
C ASN A 19 8.81 -5.22 -8.76
N GLN A 20 9.80 -5.27 -7.87
CA GLN A 20 11.21 -5.51 -8.23
C GLN A 20 11.41 -6.89 -8.89
N ARG A 21 10.80 -7.94 -8.32
CA ARG A 21 10.88 -9.30 -8.87
C ARG A 21 10.23 -9.38 -10.25
N MET A 22 9.07 -8.76 -10.43
CA MET A 22 8.35 -8.72 -11.71
C MET A 22 9.18 -8.01 -12.81
N ASP A 23 9.86 -6.91 -12.46
CA ASP A 23 10.70 -6.18 -13.41
C ASP A 23 11.93 -6.99 -13.84
N ALA A 24 12.54 -7.75 -12.93
CA ALA A 24 13.68 -8.62 -13.22
C ALA A 24 13.30 -10.00 -13.78
N CYS A 25 12.02 -10.40 -13.71
CA CYS A 25 11.55 -11.72 -14.11
C CYS A 25 11.57 -11.90 -15.63
N LYS A 26 12.15 -13.02 -16.09
CA LYS A 26 12.25 -13.40 -17.51
C LYS A 26 11.24 -14.47 -17.93
N ASP A 27 10.51 -15.04 -16.98
CA ASP A 27 9.48 -16.06 -17.21
C ASP A 27 8.11 -15.40 -17.16
N ASP A 28 7.36 -15.45 -18.26
CA ASP A 28 6.10 -14.72 -18.40
C ASP A 28 4.99 -15.27 -17.50
N GLU A 29 4.98 -16.58 -17.21
CA GLU A 29 4.00 -17.21 -16.33
C GLU A 29 4.23 -16.77 -14.88
N LEU A 30 5.48 -16.84 -14.41
CA LEU A 30 5.84 -16.34 -13.08
C LEU A 30 5.59 -14.83 -12.98
N LYS A 31 5.92 -14.05 -14.01
CA LYS A 31 5.69 -12.59 -14.03
C LYS A 31 4.21 -12.25 -13.86
N ALA A 32 3.31 -13.03 -14.48
CA ALA A 32 1.87 -12.85 -14.33
C ALA A 32 1.41 -13.12 -12.88
N ILE A 33 1.93 -14.18 -12.24
CA ILE A 33 1.64 -14.50 -10.83
C ILE A 33 2.14 -13.38 -9.90
N LEU A 34 3.38 -12.93 -10.08
CA LEU A 34 3.97 -11.86 -9.25
C LEU A 34 3.17 -10.55 -9.39
N LYS A 35 2.72 -10.22 -10.60
CA LYS A 35 1.87 -9.04 -10.84
C LYS A 35 0.52 -9.15 -10.15
N HIS A 36 -0.14 -10.31 -10.26
CA HIS A 36 -1.42 -10.56 -9.62
C HIS A 36 -1.31 -10.37 -8.10
N ASN A 37 -0.37 -11.07 -7.47
CA ASN A 37 -0.18 -11.00 -6.02
C ASN A 37 0.15 -9.58 -5.57
N ARG A 38 1.06 -8.87 -6.28
CA ARG A 38 1.39 -7.47 -5.99
C ARG A 38 0.16 -6.57 -5.95
N ASP A 39 -0.77 -6.77 -6.87
CA ASP A 39 -1.95 -5.92 -6.98
C ASP A 39 -3.00 -6.27 -5.91
N GLU A 40 -3.08 -7.54 -5.47
CA GLU A 40 -3.87 -7.95 -4.29
C GLU A 40 -3.33 -7.34 -2.99
N GLU A 41 -2.00 -7.29 -2.78
CA GLU A 41 -1.46 -6.71 -1.53
C GLU A 41 -1.81 -5.20 -1.38
N LYS A 42 -2.07 -4.49 -2.49
CA LYS A 42 -2.56 -3.11 -2.44
C LYS A 42 -3.99 -3.02 -1.90
N GLU A 43 -4.82 -4.03 -2.19
CA GLU A 43 -6.15 -4.14 -1.59
C GLU A 43 -6.03 -4.41 -0.08
N HIS A 44 -5.19 -5.36 0.32
CA HIS A 44 -4.93 -5.66 1.73
C HIS A 44 -4.44 -4.41 2.49
N ALA A 45 -3.45 -3.71 1.94
CA ALA A 45 -2.95 -2.45 2.50
C ALA A 45 -4.06 -1.40 2.65
N ALA A 46 -4.90 -1.22 1.62
CA ALA A 46 -6.01 -0.26 1.67
C ALA A 46 -7.05 -0.62 2.75
N MET A 47 -7.41 -1.90 2.88
CA MET A 47 -8.35 -2.37 3.90
C MET A 47 -7.84 -2.12 5.32
N VAL A 48 -6.56 -2.40 5.57
CA VAL A 48 -5.93 -2.18 6.88
C VAL A 48 -5.78 -0.68 7.17
N LEU A 49 -5.38 0.12 6.19
CA LEU A 49 -5.27 1.58 6.32
C LEU A 49 -6.62 2.22 6.65
N GLU A 50 -7.71 1.77 6.02
CA GLU A 50 -9.07 2.24 6.34
C GLU A 50 -9.47 1.85 7.77
N TRP A 51 -9.11 0.66 8.24
CA TRP A 51 -9.38 0.26 9.62
C TRP A 51 -8.65 1.17 10.63
N ILE A 52 -7.40 1.56 10.33
CA ILE A 52 -6.59 2.51 11.10
C ILE A 52 -7.26 3.88 11.10
N ARG A 53 -7.62 4.41 9.92
CA ARG A 53 -8.29 5.71 9.78
C ARG A 53 -9.53 5.84 10.66
N ARG A 54 -10.35 4.78 10.74
CA ARG A 54 -11.56 4.76 11.59
C ARG A 54 -11.30 4.87 13.10
N ARG A 55 -10.05 4.69 13.56
CA ARG A 55 -9.69 4.55 14.98
C ARG A 55 -8.61 5.53 15.44
N ASP A 56 -8.02 6.27 14.53
CA ASP A 56 -7.00 7.26 14.82
C ASP A 56 -7.41 8.61 14.21
N PRO A 57 -7.92 9.56 15.03
CA PRO A 57 -8.37 10.86 14.53
C PRO A 57 -7.27 11.69 13.87
N ALA A 58 -6.00 11.52 14.27
CA ALA A 58 -4.90 12.22 13.62
C ALA A 58 -4.68 11.65 12.22
N PHE A 59 -4.66 10.32 12.08
CA PHE A 59 -4.58 9.67 10.79
C PHE A 59 -5.77 10.02 9.87
N ASP A 60 -6.99 10.11 10.41
CA ASP A 60 -8.17 10.57 9.66
C ASP A 60 -8.01 12.00 9.11
N HIS A 61 -7.50 12.91 9.92
CA HIS A 61 -7.26 14.30 9.52
C HIS A 61 -6.23 14.37 8.37
N GLU A 62 -5.06 13.79 8.56
CA GLU A 62 -3.99 13.84 7.55
C GLU A 62 -4.43 13.16 6.25
N LEU A 63 -5.05 11.97 6.32
CA LEU A 63 -5.49 11.25 5.12
C LEU A 63 -6.52 12.04 4.30
N LYS A 64 -7.47 12.72 4.97
CA LYS A 64 -8.47 13.56 4.27
C LYS A 64 -7.86 14.80 3.64
N ASP A 65 -6.81 15.35 4.24
CA ASP A 65 -6.16 16.54 3.71
C ASP A 65 -5.44 16.23 2.40
N TYR A 66 -4.80 15.07 2.25
CA TYR A 66 -3.95 14.76 1.09
C TYR A 66 -4.58 13.81 0.07
N LEU A 67 -5.31 12.77 0.49
CA LEU A 67 -5.83 11.78 -0.46
C LEU A 67 -6.91 12.38 -1.37
N PHE A 68 -6.90 11.94 -2.63
CA PHE A 68 -7.88 12.35 -3.65
C PHE A 68 -7.88 13.86 -3.95
N THR A 69 -6.71 14.49 -3.85
CA THR A 69 -6.49 15.90 -4.21
C THR A 69 -5.44 16.02 -5.32
N ASP A 70 -5.51 17.11 -6.09
CA ASP A 70 -4.50 17.48 -7.10
C ASP A 70 -3.53 18.56 -6.58
N LYS A 71 -3.57 18.87 -5.28
CA LYS A 71 -2.69 19.89 -4.67
C LYS A 71 -1.26 19.38 -4.60
N SER A 72 -0.30 20.30 -4.56
CA SER A 72 1.09 19.91 -4.31
C SER A 72 1.21 19.19 -2.95
N LEU A 73 1.94 18.08 -2.93
CA LEU A 73 2.30 17.38 -1.70
C LEU A 73 3.55 17.96 -1.03
N SER A 74 4.27 18.87 -1.69
CA SER A 74 5.36 19.62 -1.06
C SER A 74 4.78 20.68 -0.13
N HIS A 75 5.25 20.71 1.11
CA HIS A 75 5.11 21.89 1.97
C HIS A 75 6.18 22.90 1.58
N ASP A 76 5.76 24.09 1.15
CA ASP A 76 6.63 25.27 1.07
C ASP A 76 6.70 25.96 2.44
#